data_AF-A0A803QHG8-F1
#
_entry.id   AF-A0A803QHG8-F1
#
_cell.length_a   1.000
_cell.length_b   1.000
_cell.length_c   1.000
_cell.angle_alpha   90.00
_cell.angle_beta   90.00
_cell.angle_gamma   90.00
#
_symmetry.space_group_name_H-M   'P 1'
#
loop_
_entity.id
_entity.type
_entity.pdbx_description
1 polymer ?
#
loop_
_entity_poly.entity_id
_entity_poly.type
_entity_poly.pdbx_seq_one_letter_code
_entity_poly.pdbx_strand_id
1 'polypeptide(L)'
;MEAVITIDVLRRAGADVTVASVEKELRVDACHGVKIIADALITDYGEQGIFDLITLPGGMPGATNLKNSGILESMVKKQAADGRLYAAVCASPAVALGAWGLLKGVKATCYPAFMEQLASTANAVESRVQMDGKVVTSRGPGTTMEYAVALVEQLYGKEKADEISGPLVMRSNHGEEYTIKELNPVQWTFNDGPRILVPIANGTEEMEAVMIIDILRRAKANVVVASVEDKVEILASRQVKLEADMLLDEAARLSYDVIVLPGGLGGAQAFANSEKLVNLLKKQRESNRPYGAICASPALVLEPHGLLKGKKATAFPAMANKLSDQSEAENRVVVDGNLITSRGPGTSMEFALGIVEKLFGREKALELAKTMLL
;
A
#
# COMPACT_ATOMS: atom_id res chain seq x y z
N MET A 1 -2.54 3.80 -3.06
CA MET A 1 -2.32 2.35 -2.87
C MET A 1 -2.01 1.60 -4.16
N GLU A 2 -2.91 1.62 -5.16
CA GLU A 2 -2.85 0.71 -6.31
C GLU A 2 -1.57 0.85 -7.17
N ALA A 3 -1.15 2.09 -7.43
CA ALA A 3 0.12 2.36 -8.13
C ALA A 3 1.33 1.80 -7.38
N VAL A 4 1.43 2.10 -6.07
CA VAL A 4 2.58 1.77 -5.23
C VAL A 4 2.77 0.26 -5.08
N ILE A 5 1.68 -0.48 -4.86
CA ILE A 5 1.73 -1.96 -4.80
C ILE A 5 2.23 -2.53 -6.12
N THR A 6 1.72 -2.03 -7.25
CA THR A 6 2.12 -2.52 -8.57
C THR A 6 3.59 -2.23 -8.86
N ILE A 7 4.07 -1.02 -8.54
CA ILE A 7 5.47 -0.63 -8.71
C ILE A 7 6.40 -1.52 -7.88
N ASP A 8 6.09 -1.67 -6.59
CA ASP A 8 6.91 -2.44 -5.66
C ASP A 8 7.03 -3.90 -6.12
N VAL A 9 5.91 -4.57 -6.40
CA VAL A 9 5.88 -5.98 -6.79
C VAL A 9 6.62 -6.22 -8.12
N LEU A 10 6.45 -5.35 -9.11
CA LEU A 10 7.19 -5.46 -10.37
C LEU A 10 8.69 -5.27 -10.17
N ARG A 11 9.11 -4.29 -9.35
CA ARG A 11 10.53 -4.08 -9.03
C ARG A 11 11.13 -5.23 -8.22
N ARG A 12 10.35 -5.89 -7.37
CA ARG A 12 10.76 -7.14 -6.69
C ARG A 12 11.02 -8.29 -7.65
N ALA A 13 10.26 -8.37 -8.75
CA ALA A 13 10.49 -9.36 -9.80
C ALA A 13 11.71 -9.06 -10.68
N GLY A 14 12.33 -7.88 -10.52
CA GLY A 14 13.48 -7.44 -11.32
C GLY A 14 13.10 -6.62 -12.55
N ALA A 15 11.85 -6.15 -12.66
CA ALA A 15 11.45 -5.24 -13.73
C ALA A 15 12.07 -3.85 -13.55
N ASP A 16 12.53 -3.28 -14.66
CA ASP A 16 12.81 -1.86 -14.73
C ASP A 16 11.48 -1.10 -14.89
N VAL A 17 11.08 -0.41 -13.83
CA VAL A 17 9.78 0.26 -13.74
C VAL A 17 9.98 1.76 -13.74
N THR A 18 9.51 2.39 -14.82
CA THR A 18 9.32 3.83 -14.90
C THR A 18 7.95 4.20 -14.32
N VAL A 19 7.92 5.10 -13.35
CA VAL A 19 6.68 5.77 -12.91
C VAL A 19 6.51 7.06 -13.70
N ALA A 20 5.52 7.12 -14.60
CA ALA A 20 5.27 8.31 -15.43
C ALA A 20 4.03 9.09 -14.95
N SER A 21 4.17 10.39 -14.72
CA SER A 21 3.06 11.29 -14.45
C SER A 21 2.38 11.74 -15.75
N VAL A 22 1.06 11.62 -15.83
CA VAL A 22 0.28 12.24 -16.93
C VAL A 22 -0.11 13.70 -16.63
N GLU A 23 0.22 14.18 -15.43
CA GLU A 23 0.03 15.57 -15.03
C GLU A 23 1.15 16.46 -15.60
N LYS A 24 1.09 17.75 -15.29
CA LYS A 24 2.12 18.73 -15.70
C LYS A 24 3.41 18.62 -14.88
N GLU A 25 3.35 17.99 -13.72
CA GLU A 25 4.44 17.91 -12.75
C GLU A 25 4.71 16.46 -12.35
N LEU A 26 5.93 16.20 -11.88
CA LEU A 26 6.33 14.87 -11.39
C LEU A 26 5.61 14.51 -10.08
N ARG A 27 5.34 15.51 -9.24
CA ARG A 27 4.65 15.33 -7.97
C ARG A 27 3.17 15.09 -8.23
N VAL A 28 2.67 13.94 -7.77
CA VAL A 28 1.27 13.51 -7.90
C VAL A 28 0.66 13.40 -6.52
N ASP A 29 -0.37 14.21 -6.25
CA ASP A 29 -1.25 14.07 -5.10
C ASP A 29 -2.26 12.95 -5.38
N ALA A 30 -1.95 11.74 -4.94
CA ALA A 30 -2.84 10.59 -5.06
C ALA A 30 -4.00 10.65 -4.06
N CYS A 31 -4.98 9.76 -4.24
CA CYS A 31 -6.13 9.67 -3.33
C CYS A 31 -5.71 9.60 -1.86
N HIS A 32 -6.49 10.25 -1.00
CA HIS A 32 -6.28 10.29 0.46
C HIS A 32 -4.92 10.89 0.85
N GLY A 33 -4.44 11.87 0.09
CA GLY A 33 -3.29 12.72 0.43
C GLY A 33 -1.93 12.01 0.40
N VAL A 34 -1.85 10.82 -0.22
CA VAL A 34 -0.55 10.17 -0.46
C VAL A 34 0.14 10.90 -1.60
N LYS A 35 1.38 11.31 -1.38
CA LYS A 35 2.15 12.10 -2.35
C LYS A 35 3.26 11.24 -2.93
N ILE A 36 3.26 11.07 -4.25
CA ILE A 36 4.23 10.26 -4.99
C ILE A 36 4.97 11.20 -5.94
N ILE A 37 6.28 11.03 -6.07
CA ILE A 37 7.06 11.74 -7.09
C ILE A 37 7.37 10.75 -8.21
N ALA A 38 6.82 11.01 -9.39
CA ALA A 38 7.09 10.23 -10.59
C ALA A 38 8.56 10.32 -11.00
N ASP A 39 9.02 9.33 -11.75
CA ASP A 39 10.36 9.29 -12.30
C ASP A 39 10.51 10.20 -13.52
N ALA A 40 9.43 10.38 -14.27
CA ALA A 40 9.37 11.18 -15.48
C ALA A 40 7.95 11.69 -15.75
N LEU A 41 7.84 12.68 -16.64
CA LEU A 41 6.56 13.04 -17.24
C LEU A 41 6.29 12.08 -18.40
N ILE A 42 5.01 11.80 -18.67
CA ILE A 42 4.63 10.99 -19.84
C ILE A 42 5.10 11.62 -21.15
N THR A 43 5.24 12.95 -21.18
CA THR A 43 5.76 13.72 -22.33
C THR A 43 7.21 13.42 -22.65
N ASP A 44 8.00 12.91 -21.68
CA ASP A 44 9.43 12.63 -21.86
C ASP A 44 9.67 11.40 -22.75
N TYR A 45 8.68 10.49 -22.84
CA TYR A 45 8.75 9.29 -23.68
C TYR A 45 8.14 9.48 -25.07
N GLY A 46 7.15 10.36 -25.19
CA GLY A 46 6.33 10.50 -26.39
C GLY A 46 5.68 9.18 -26.84
N GLU A 47 5.20 9.12 -28.08
CA GLU A 47 4.54 7.93 -28.65
C GLU A 47 5.52 6.77 -29.00
N GLN A 48 6.82 7.00 -28.83
CA GLN A 48 7.87 6.05 -29.21
C GLN A 48 8.39 5.20 -28.06
N GLY A 49 8.02 5.50 -26.81
CA GLY A 49 8.36 4.65 -25.67
C GLY A 49 7.90 3.20 -25.90
N ILE A 50 8.86 2.26 -25.84
CA ILE A 50 8.60 0.82 -25.94
C ILE A 50 8.68 0.26 -24.54
N PHE A 51 7.60 -0.39 -24.09
CA PHE A 51 7.53 -1.05 -22.79
C PHE A 51 7.05 -2.49 -22.98
N ASP A 52 7.49 -3.41 -22.14
CA ASP A 52 6.95 -4.79 -22.13
C ASP A 52 5.54 -4.83 -21.53
N LEU A 53 5.24 -3.88 -20.64
CA LEU A 53 3.97 -3.69 -19.97
C LEU A 53 3.68 -2.19 -19.79
N ILE A 54 2.45 -1.77 -20.11
CA ILE A 54 1.89 -0.50 -19.63
C ILE A 54 0.71 -0.82 -18.71
N THR A 55 0.79 -0.41 -17.44
CA THR A 55 -0.26 -0.64 -16.43
C THR A 55 -0.83 0.68 -15.91
N LEU A 56 -2.16 0.77 -15.82
CA LEU A 56 -2.87 1.96 -15.34
C LEU A 56 -3.46 1.73 -13.93
N PRO A 57 -3.04 2.50 -12.91
CA PRO A 57 -3.71 2.49 -11.61
C PRO A 57 -5.11 3.10 -11.74
N GLY A 58 -6.02 2.82 -10.81
CA GLY A 58 -7.33 3.44 -10.76
C GLY A 58 -7.39 4.64 -9.82
N GLY A 59 -8.48 4.73 -9.06
CA GLY A 59 -8.84 5.91 -8.27
C GLY A 59 -9.42 7.05 -9.12
N MET A 60 -10.31 7.84 -8.51
CA MET A 60 -10.87 9.04 -9.13
C MET A 60 -10.36 10.28 -8.40
N PRO A 61 -10.03 11.38 -9.10
CA PRO A 61 -10.15 11.59 -10.56
C PRO A 61 -9.01 11.00 -11.41
N GLY A 62 -8.02 10.32 -10.82
CA GLY A 62 -6.83 9.82 -11.52
C GLY A 62 -7.11 9.02 -12.81
N ALA A 63 -8.08 8.09 -12.79
CA ALA A 63 -8.48 7.34 -13.98
C ALA A 63 -9.02 8.23 -15.12
N THR A 64 -9.70 9.32 -14.79
CA THR A 64 -10.14 10.34 -15.77
C THR A 64 -8.95 11.09 -16.35
N ASN A 65 -7.96 11.45 -15.52
CA ASN A 65 -6.76 12.14 -15.98
C ASN A 65 -5.94 11.24 -16.91
N LEU A 66 -5.81 9.94 -16.58
CA LEU A 66 -5.20 8.93 -17.45
C LEU A 66 -5.94 8.83 -18.79
N LYS A 67 -7.28 8.70 -18.76
CA LYS A 67 -8.11 8.65 -19.98
C LYS A 67 -7.92 9.87 -20.88
N ASN A 68 -7.79 11.06 -20.30
CA ASN A 68 -7.68 12.31 -21.04
C ASN A 68 -6.27 12.60 -21.57
N SER A 69 -5.27 11.78 -21.24
CA SER A 69 -3.92 11.89 -21.79
C SER A 69 -3.84 11.26 -23.18
N GLY A 70 -3.82 12.10 -24.22
CA GLY A 70 -3.70 11.64 -25.61
C GLY A 70 -2.38 10.91 -25.91
N ILE A 71 -1.30 11.28 -25.21
CA ILE A 71 0.00 10.58 -25.32
C ILE A 71 -0.14 9.15 -24.76
N LEU A 72 -0.71 9.01 -23.55
CA LEU A 72 -0.91 7.70 -22.94
C LEU A 72 -1.86 6.84 -23.78
N GLU A 73 -2.96 7.40 -24.27
CA GLU A 73 -3.89 6.69 -25.16
C GLU A 73 -3.16 6.13 -26.39
N SER A 74 -2.33 6.95 -27.04
CA SER A 74 -1.58 6.55 -28.23
C SER A 74 -0.55 5.47 -27.92
N MET A 75 0.18 5.59 -26.80
CA MET A 75 1.13 4.58 -26.33
C MET A 75 0.45 3.23 -26.06
N VAL A 76 -0.70 3.22 -25.35
CA VAL A 76 -1.40 1.98 -25.01
C VAL A 76 -2.07 1.36 -26.23
N LYS A 77 -2.62 2.16 -27.16
CA LYS A 77 -3.13 1.65 -28.44
C LYS A 77 -2.04 0.98 -29.27
N LYS A 78 -0.85 1.58 -29.32
CA LYS A 78 0.33 0.99 -29.97
C LYS A 78 0.78 -0.30 -29.26
N GLN A 79 0.83 -0.29 -27.92
CA GLN A 79 1.14 -1.47 -27.10
C GLN A 79 0.22 -2.65 -27.45
N ALA A 80 -1.09 -2.40 -27.56
CA ALA A 80 -2.08 -3.39 -27.93
C ALA A 80 -1.92 -3.86 -29.39
N ALA A 81 -1.69 -2.94 -30.34
CA ALA A 81 -1.48 -3.26 -31.75
C ALA A 81 -0.21 -4.11 -31.99
N ASP A 82 0.83 -3.88 -31.20
CA ASP A 82 2.08 -4.65 -31.20
C ASP A 82 1.94 -6.01 -30.49
N GLY A 83 0.77 -6.34 -29.92
CA GLY A 83 0.53 -7.58 -29.17
C GLY A 83 1.30 -7.67 -27.85
N ARG A 84 1.65 -6.53 -27.25
CA ARG A 84 2.33 -6.46 -25.95
C ARG A 84 1.34 -6.32 -24.79
N LEU A 85 1.82 -6.58 -23.58
CA LEU A 85 0.99 -6.59 -22.37
C LEU A 85 0.52 -5.17 -22.04
N TYR A 86 -0.76 -5.03 -21.72
CA TYR A 86 -1.30 -3.82 -21.11
C TYR A 86 -2.33 -4.20 -20.04
N ALA A 87 -2.44 -3.35 -19.04
CA ALA A 87 -3.22 -3.70 -17.87
C ALA A 87 -3.84 -2.48 -17.18
N ALA A 88 -4.91 -2.69 -16.43
CA ALA A 88 -5.52 -1.65 -15.62
C ALA A 88 -6.22 -2.22 -14.39
N VAL A 89 -6.29 -1.44 -13.31
CA VAL A 89 -6.99 -1.84 -12.08
C VAL A 89 -8.05 -0.80 -11.68
N CYS A 90 -9.07 -1.27 -10.97
CA CYS A 90 -10.09 -0.44 -10.33
C CYS A 90 -10.96 0.30 -11.35
N ALA A 91 -10.95 1.63 -11.40
CA ALA A 91 -11.77 2.41 -12.34
C ALA A 91 -11.20 2.41 -13.76
N SER A 92 -9.88 2.29 -13.91
CA SER A 92 -9.17 2.47 -15.19
C SER A 92 -9.53 1.47 -16.30
N PRO A 93 -9.88 0.20 -16.04
CA PRO A 93 -10.37 -0.69 -17.09
C PRO A 93 -11.59 -0.11 -17.81
N ALA A 94 -12.60 0.38 -17.09
CA ALA A 94 -13.82 0.92 -17.69
C ALA A 94 -13.64 2.36 -18.18
N VAL A 95 -12.94 3.19 -17.40
CA VAL A 95 -12.82 4.64 -17.64
C VAL A 95 -11.82 4.95 -18.75
N ALA A 96 -10.69 4.24 -18.81
CA ALA A 96 -9.63 4.48 -19.79
C ALA A 96 -9.66 3.41 -20.89
N LEU A 97 -9.32 2.15 -20.58
CA LEU A 97 -9.17 1.10 -21.61
C LEU A 97 -10.46 0.88 -22.42
N GLY A 98 -11.61 0.83 -21.74
CA GLY A 98 -12.92 0.71 -22.37
C GLY A 98 -13.24 1.90 -23.28
N ALA A 99 -13.00 3.13 -22.80
CA ALA A 99 -13.22 4.35 -23.59
C ALA A 99 -12.32 4.45 -24.83
N TRP A 100 -11.12 3.88 -24.77
CA TRP A 100 -10.19 3.81 -25.90
C TRP A 100 -10.50 2.67 -26.88
N GLY A 101 -11.52 1.85 -26.60
CA GLY A 101 -11.94 0.73 -27.44
C GLY A 101 -11.06 -0.52 -27.33
N LEU A 102 -10.19 -0.58 -26.32
CA LEU A 102 -9.18 -1.64 -26.17
C LEU A 102 -9.71 -2.92 -25.51
N LEU A 103 -10.98 -2.96 -25.13
CA LEU A 103 -11.60 -4.10 -24.44
C LEU A 103 -12.70 -4.80 -25.26
N LYS A 104 -12.89 -4.43 -26.53
CA LYS A 104 -13.95 -5.02 -27.37
C LYS A 104 -13.75 -6.53 -27.54
N GLY A 105 -14.70 -7.31 -27.02
CA GLY A 105 -14.67 -8.78 -27.05
C GLY A 105 -13.75 -9.42 -26.02
N VAL A 106 -13.06 -8.63 -25.20
CA VAL A 106 -12.14 -9.08 -24.13
C VAL A 106 -12.94 -9.33 -22.86
N LYS A 107 -12.66 -10.43 -22.15
CA LYS A 107 -13.13 -10.62 -20.78
C LYS A 107 -12.35 -9.69 -19.86
N ALA A 108 -13.06 -8.82 -19.14
CA ALA A 108 -12.44 -7.85 -18.26
C ALA A 108 -13.23 -7.69 -16.96
N THR A 109 -12.57 -7.23 -15.91
CA THR A 109 -13.19 -6.85 -14.64
C THR A 109 -12.78 -5.43 -14.26
N CYS A 110 -13.50 -4.81 -13.34
CA CYS A 110 -13.16 -3.51 -12.79
C CYS A 110 -13.78 -3.31 -11.40
N TYR A 111 -13.61 -2.11 -10.85
CA TYR A 111 -14.26 -1.74 -9.60
C TYR A 111 -15.78 -1.84 -9.72
N PRO A 112 -16.51 -2.38 -8.72
CA PRO A 112 -17.95 -2.64 -8.81
C PRO A 112 -18.79 -1.47 -9.34
N ALA A 113 -18.49 -0.24 -8.90
CA ALA A 113 -19.23 0.95 -9.33
C ALA A 113 -19.11 1.27 -10.84
N PHE A 114 -18.15 0.66 -11.53
CA PHE A 114 -17.89 0.87 -12.97
C PHE A 114 -18.25 -0.36 -13.82
N MET A 115 -18.81 -1.42 -13.23
CA MET A 115 -19.10 -2.67 -13.96
C MET A 115 -20.15 -2.48 -15.07
N GLU A 116 -21.15 -1.61 -14.84
CA GLU A 116 -22.13 -1.27 -15.88
C GLU A 116 -21.47 -0.55 -17.07
N GLN A 117 -20.60 0.42 -16.78
CA GLN A 117 -19.81 1.10 -17.82
C GLN A 117 -18.90 0.11 -18.56
N LEU A 118 -18.23 -0.80 -17.84
CA LEU A 118 -17.38 -1.82 -18.44
C LEU A 118 -18.17 -2.74 -19.39
N ALA A 119 -19.37 -3.18 -18.97
CA ALA A 119 -20.22 -4.07 -19.76
C ALA A 119 -20.64 -3.48 -21.11
N SER A 120 -20.60 -2.15 -21.26
CA SER A 120 -20.86 -1.49 -22.55
C SER A 120 -19.70 -1.62 -23.57
N THR A 121 -18.49 -1.99 -23.12
CA THR A 121 -17.27 -2.02 -23.94
C THR A 121 -16.51 -3.35 -23.89
N ALA A 122 -16.84 -4.26 -22.97
CA ALA A 122 -16.14 -5.51 -22.73
C ALA A 122 -17.09 -6.64 -22.30
N ASN A 123 -16.60 -7.89 -22.33
CA ASN A 123 -17.27 -9.04 -21.72
C ASN A 123 -17.02 -8.99 -20.20
N ALA A 124 -17.83 -8.23 -19.45
CA ALA A 124 -17.61 -7.98 -18.04
C ALA A 124 -17.74 -9.25 -17.17
N VAL A 125 -16.77 -9.47 -16.28
CA VAL A 125 -16.72 -10.59 -15.32
C VAL A 125 -16.31 -10.11 -13.93
N GLU A 126 -16.58 -10.94 -12.92
CA GLU A 126 -16.44 -10.58 -11.51
C GLU A 126 -15.20 -11.16 -10.81
N SER A 127 -14.30 -11.82 -11.55
CA SER A 127 -13.04 -12.34 -11.03
C SER A 127 -12.19 -11.22 -10.40
N ARG A 128 -11.44 -11.53 -9.32
CA ARG A 128 -10.58 -10.54 -8.62
C ARG A 128 -9.49 -9.99 -9.55
N VAL A 129 -8.94 -10.86 -10.38
CA VAL A 129 -8.04 -10.56 -11.48
C VAL A 129 -8.54 -11.31 -12.71
N GLN A 130 -8.68 -10.60 -13.83
CA GLN A 130 -9.09 -11.17 -15.11
C GLN A 130 -7.98 -11.00 -16.14
N MET A 131 -7.52 -12.12 -16.67
CA MET A 131 -6.55 -12.17 -17.76
C MET A 131 -7.26 -12.67 -19.01
N ASP A 132 -7.09 -11.98 -20.14
CA ASP A 132 -7.59 -12.42 -21.43
C ASP A 132 -6.63 -11.95 -22.54
N GLY A 133 -5.91 -12.90 -23.14
CA GLY A 133 -4.84 -12.62 -24.09
C GLY A 133 -3.71 -11.77 -23.47
N LYS A 134 -3.54 -10.54 -23.99
CA LYS A 134 -2.51 -9.57 -23.55
C LYS A 134 -3.04 -8.50 -22.62
N VAL A 135 -4.25 -8.70 -22.09
CA VAL A 135 -4.92 -7.75 -21.19
C VAL A 135 -5.06 -8.36 -19.81
N VAL A 136 -4.65 -7.61 -18.78
CA VAL A 136 -4.90 -7.96 -17.38
C VAL A 136 -5.71 -6.85 -16.72
N THR A 137 -6.82 -7.20 -16.09
CA THR A 137 -7.66 -6.25 -15.34
C THR A 137 -7.94 -6.72 -13.93
N SER A 138 -8.17 -5.79 -13.00
CA SER A 138 -8.47 -6.12 -11.61
C SER A 138 -9.42 -5.12 -10.96
N ARG A 139 -10.01 -5.50 -9.82
CA ARG A 139 -11.19 -4.83 -9.27
C ARG A 139 -10.92 -3.65 -8.35
N GLY A 140 -9.87 -3.65 -7.53
CA GLY A 140 -9.70 -2.56 -6.56
C GLY A 140 -8.46 -2.70 -5.67
N PRO A 141 -8.37 -1.89 -4.60
CA PRO A 141 -7.21 -1.87 -3.72
C PRO A 141 -6.90 -3.26 -3.14
N GLY A 142 -7.90 -3.97 -2.61
CA GLY A 142 -7.77 -5.29 -2.00
C GLY A 142 -7.37 -6.39 -2.97
N THR A 143 -7.53 -6.21 -4.28
CA THR A 143 -7.10 -7.17 -5.32
C THR A 143 -5.76 -6.80 -5.95
N THR A 144 -5.13 -5.69 -5.55
CA THR A 144 -3.97 -5.14 -6.29
C THR A 144 -2.72 -6.00 -6.14
N MET A 145 -2.50 -6.66 -5.00
CA MET A 145 -1.34 -7.56 -4.88
C MET A 145 -1.48 -8.77 -5.82
N GLU A 146 -2.66 -9.40 -5.86
CA GLU A 146 -2.94 -10.50 -6.80
C GLU A 146 -2.77 -10.04 -8.26
N TYR A 147 -3.26 -8.83 -8.56
CA TYR A 147 -3.08 -8.21 -9.87
C TYR A 147 -1.60 -8.06 -10.23
N ALA A 148 -0.79 -7.50 -9.33
CA ALA A 148 0.62 -7.27 -9.59
C ALA A 148 1.41 -8.59 -9.72
N VAL A 149 1.08 -9.62 -8.93
CA VAL A 149 1.63 -10.97 -9.08
C VAL A 149 1.27 -11.59 -10.44
N ALA A 150 0.02 -11.42 -10.89
CA ALA A 150 -0.39 -11.89 -12.21
C ALA A 150 0.38 -11.18 -13.34
N LEU A 151 0.72 -9.90 -13.19
CA LEU A 151 1.59 -9.19 -14.13
C LEU A 151 3.02 -9.77 -14.13
N VAL A 152 3.56 -10.11 -12.95
CA VAL A 152 4.86 -10.79 -12.87
C VAL A 152 4.80 -12.15 -13.57
N GLU A 153 3.74 -12.93 -13.38
CA GLU A 153 3.57 -14.21 -14.07
C GLU A 153 3.55 -14.04 -15.60
N GLN A 154 2.90 -12.99 -16.11
CA GLN A 154 2.87 -12.71 -17.55
C GLN A 154 4.22 -12.27 -18.11
N LEU A 155 5.04 -11.58 -17.33
CA LEU A 155 6.35 -11.07 -17.77
C LEU A 155 7.47 -12.10 -17.60
N TYR A 156 7.47 -12.84 -16.49
CA TYR A 156 8.59 -13.67 -16.06
C TYR A 156 8.22 -15.15 -15.86
N GLY A 157 6.94 -15.50 -15.98
CA GLY A 157 6.45 -16.86 -15.74
C GLY A 157 6.12 -17.14 -14.28
N LYS A 158 5.42 -18.27 -14.08
CA LYS A 158 4.86 -18.66 -12.78
C LYS A 158 5.89 -18.84 -11.67
N GLU A 159 7.06 -19.40 -11.98
CA GLU A 159 8.12 -19.61 -10.99
C GLU A 159 8.56 -18.29 -10.33
N LYS A 160 8.74 -17.23 -11.12
CA LYS A 160 9.09 -15.90 -10.59
C LYS A 160 7.94 -15.31 -9.77
N ALA A 161 6.70 -15.52 -10.20
CA ALA A 161 5.51 -15.06 -9.47
C ALA A 161 5.39 -15.75 -8.09
N ASP A 162 5.66 -17.05 -8.03
CA ASP A 162 5.66 -17.82 -6.77
C ASP A 162 6.82 -17.37 -5.84
N GLU A 163 8.01 -17.13 -6.40
CA GLU A 163 9.18 -16.61 -5.68
C GLU A 163 8.88 -15.27 -4.99
N ILE A 164 8.27 -14.33 -5.71
CA ILE A 164 8.00 -12.98 -5.16
C ILE A 164 6.80 -12.96 -4.22
N SER A 165 5.85 -13.89 -4.36
CA SER A 165 4.62 -13.92 -3.54
C SER A 165 4.87 -14.36 -2.11
N GLY A 166 5.84 -15.26 -1.87
CA GLY A 166 6.16 -15.77 -0.54
C GLY A 166 6.51 -14.66 0.48
N PRO A 167 7.51 -13.80 0.18
CA PRO A 167 7.89 -12.68 1.06
C PRO A 167 6.82 -11.62 1.27
N LEU A 168 5.75 -11.59 0.45
CA LEU A 168 4.66 -10.63 0.62
C LEU A 168 3.72 -10.99 1.77
N VAL A 169 3.73 -12.22 2.31
CA VAL A 169 2.81 -12.63 3.40
C VAL A 169 1.33 -12.43 3.00
N MET A 170 1.03 -12.68 1.72
CA MET A 170 -0.31 -12.50 1.16
C MET A 170 -1.34 -13.37 1.90
N ARG A 171 -2.57 -12.88 1.93
CA ARG A 171 -3.70 -13.60 2.49
C ARG A 171 -4.06 -14.77 1.56
N SER A 172 -4.31 -15.97 2.11
CA SER A 172 -4.72 -17.14 1.32
C SER A 172 -6.23 -17.24 1.11
N ASN A 173 -7.02 -16.69 2.03
CA ASN A 173 -8.49 -16.85 2.07
C ASN A 173 -9.22 -15.51 1.89
N HIS A 174 -9.29 -15.01 0.66
CA HIS A 174 -9.91 -13.71 0.33
C HIS A 174 -11.44 -13.64 0.53
N GLY A 175 -12.10 -14.77 0.82
CA GLY A 175 -13.54 -14.82 1.09
C GLY A 175 -13.92 -14.77 2.58
N GLU A 176 -12.94 -14.86 3.47
CA GLU A 176 -13.18 -14.84 4.91
C GLU A 176 -13.05 -13.42 5.46
N GLU A 177 -13.61 -13.13 6.64
CA GLU A 177 -13.29 -11.89 7.35
C GLU A 177 -11.87 -11.95 7.91
N TYR A 178 -11.16 -10.81 7.93
CA TYR A 178 -9.87 -10.75 8.61
C TYR A 178 -10.06 -10.87 10.13
N THR A 179 -9.05 -11.41 10.80
CA THR A 179 -9.05 -11.61 12.24
C THR A 179 -7.87 -10.91 12.88
N ILE A 180 -8.08 -10.43 14.10
CA ILE A 180 -7.06 -9.79 14.92
C ILE A 180 -6.91 -10.60 16.19
N LYS A 181 -5.68 -10.97 16.52
CA LYS A 181 -5.37 -11.61 17.79
C LYS A 181 -5.33 -10.53 18.88
N GLU A 182 -6.42 -10.36 19.62
CA GLU A 182 -6.49 -9.42 20.74
C GLU A 182 -6.15 -10.08 22.08
N LEU A 183 -5.27 -9.45 22.83
CA LEU A 183 -4.75 -9.83 24.13
C LEU A 183 -4.81 -8.62 25.05
N ASN A 184 -5.07 -8.84 26.35
CA ASN A 184 -5.15 -7.79 27.36
C ASN A 184 -5.98 -6.57 26.89
N PRO A 185 -7.26 -6.77 26.51
CA PRO A 185 -8.03 -5.75 25.81
C PRO A 185 -8.15 -4.46 26.62
N VAL A 186 -7.85 -3.35 25.96
CA VAL A 186 -8.07 -1.99 26.50
C VAL A 186 -8.79 -1.16 25.46
N GLN A 187 -9.58 -0.18 25.92
CA GLN A 187 -10.20 0.79 25.03
C GLN A 187 -9.16 1.80 24.57
N TRP A 188 -9.11 2.08 23.26
CA TRP A 188 -8.31 3.17 22.71
C TRP A 188 -9.21 4.39 22.65
N THR A 189 -8.78 5.48 23.29
CA THR A 189 -9.55 6.73 23.35
C THR A 189 -8.78 7.85 22.66
N PHE A 190 -9.53 8.79 22.12
CA PHE A 190 -9.05 10.04 21.54
C PHE A 190 -10.12 11.11 21.79
N ASN A 191 -9.74 12.37 21.62
CA ASN A 191 -10.66 13.51 21.78
C ASN A 191 -11.36 13.80 20.44
N ASP A 192 -11.08 14.96 19.83
CA ASP A 192 -11.69 15.39 18.57
C ASP A 192 -10.96 14.82 17.35
N GLY A 193 -11.24 13.55 17.05
CA GLY A 193 -10.65 12.80 15.94
C GLY A 193 -9.21 12.36 16.23
N PRO A 194 -8.82 11.11 15.93
CA PRO A 194 -7.51 10.61 16.29
C PRO A 194 -6.42 11.22 15.40
N ARG A 195 -5.39 11.79 16.01
CA ARG A 195 -4.15 12.18 15.32
C ARG A 195 -3.15 11.04 15.37
N ILE A 196 -2.73 10.59 14.20
CA ILE A 196 -1.86 9.42 14.03
C ILE A 196 -0.55 9.83 13.36
N LEU A 197 0.58 9.50 13.96
CA LEU A 197 1.90 9.66 13.35
C LEU A 197 2.29 8.41 12.58
N VAL A 198 2.65 8.58 11.30
CA VAL A 198 3.27 7.55 10.46
C VAL A 198 4.61 8.10 9.97
N PRO A 199 5.73 7.76 10.62
CA PRO A 199 7.04 8.18 10.15
C PRO A 199 7.45 7.40 8.90
N ILE A 200 8.14 8.06 7.99
CA ILE A 200 8.76 7.46 6.79
C ILE A 200 10.23 7.86 6.71
N ALA A 201 11.03 7.00 6.09
CA ALA A 201 12.47 7.14 5.97
C ALA A 201 12.94 6.59 4.63
N ASN A 202 14.19 6.87 4.27
CA ASN A 202 14.84 6.16 3.19
C ASN A 202 14.86 4.65 3.48
N GLY A 203 14.42 3.85 2.52
CA GLY A 203 14.28 2.40 2.65
C GLY A 203 13.08 1.92 3.47
N THR A 204 12.14 2.79 3.83
CA THR A 204 10.80 2.37 4.31
C THR A 204 10.12 1.50 3.26
N GLU A 205 9.40 0.46 3.69
CA GLU A 205 8.57 -0.35 2.79
C GLU A 205 7.34 0.46 2.36
N GLU A 206 7.29 0.80 1.06
CA GLU A 206 6.32 1.72 0.48
C GLU A 206 4.88 1.20 0.50
N MET A 207 4.66 -0.11 0.32
CA MET A 207 3.34 -0.72 0.35
C MET A 207 2.74 -0.59 1.75
N GLU A 208 3.51 -0.95 2.78
CA GLU A 208 3.13 -0.87 4.19
C GLU A 208 2.79 0.59 4.57
N ALA A 209 3.69 1.53 4.29
CA ALA A 209 3.46 2.94 4.59
C ALA A 209 2.20 3.48 3.91
N VAL A 210 2.06 3.26 2.61
CA VAL A 210 0.93 3.80 1.83
C VAL A 210 -0.39 3.15 2.22
N MET A 211 -0.42 1.84 2.51
CA MET A 211 -1.63 1.18 2.98
C MET A 211 -2.09 1.71 4.34
N ILE A 212 -1.17 1.90 5.28
CA ILE A 212 -1.47 2.49 6.59
C ILE A 212 -2.05 3.89 6.41
N ILE A 213 -1.39 4.76 5.65
CA ILE A 213 -1.80 6.16 5.46
C ILE A 213 -3.17 6.24 4.78
N ASP A 214 -3.35 5.51 3.67
CA ASP A 214 -4.57 5.52 2.86
C ASP A 214 -5.79 5.07 3.68
N ILE A 215 -5.69 3.92 4.36
CA ILE A 215 -6.80 3.33 5.13
C ILE A 215 -7.19 4.20 6.33
N LEU A 216 -6.20 4.72 7.08
CA LEU A 216 -6.48 5.57 8.23
C LEU A 216 -7.13 6.90 7.80
N ARG A 217 -6.72 7.48 6.68
CA ARG A 217 -7.36 8.69 6.13
C ARG A 217 -8.75 8.41 5.55
N ARG A 218 -9.00 7.21 4.97
CA ARG A 218 -10.37 6.78 4.62
C ARG A 218 -11.30 6.71 5.83
N ALA A 219 -10.77 6.28 6.97
CA ALA A 219 -11.46 6.30 8.26
C ALA A 219 -11.63 7.70 8.87
N LYS A 220 -11.17 8.76 8.18
CA LYS A 220 -11.21 10.16 8.62
C LYS A 220 -10.30 10.48 9.82
N ALA A 221 -9.28 9.65 10.07
CA ALA A 221 -8.23 10.00 11.03
C ALA A 221 -7.32 11.12 10.49
N ASN A 222 -6.78 11.93 11.40
CA ASN A 222 -5.79 12.95 11.09
C ASN A 222 -4.39 12.31 11.05
N VAL A 223 -3.98 11.83 9.88
CA VAL A 223 -2.68 11.18 9.69
C VAL A 223 -1.61 12.19 9.32
N VAL A 224 -0.61 12.33 10.19
CA VAL A 224 0.62 13.08 9.96
C VAL A 224 1.69 12.13 9.46
N VAL A 225 2.11 12.32 8.20
CA VAL A 225 3.25 11.60 7.63
C VAL A 225 4.51 12.43 7.87
N ALA A 226 5.49 11.90 8.57
CA ALA A 226 6.70 12.65 8.93
C ALA A 226 7.96 11.98 8.38
N SER A 227 8.78 12.72 7.64
CA SER A 227 10.09 12.22 7.21
C SER A 227 11.08 12.26 8.37
N VAL A 228 11.79 11.17 8.62
CA VAL A 228 12.90 11.15 9.59
C VAL A 228 14.22 11.65 9.00
N GLU A 229 14.23 11.94 7.69
CA GLU A 229 15.37 12.51 6.96
C GLU A 229 15.43 14.04 7.15
N ASP A 230 16.38 14.69 6.48
CA ASP A 230 16.55 16.15 6.45
C ASP A 230 15.59 16.87 5.47
N LYS A 231 14.90 16.11 4.62
CA LYS A 231 13.90 16.59 3.66
C LYS A 231 12.63 15.73 3.71
N VAL A 232 11.53 16.30 3.23
CA VAL A 232 10.22 15.61 3.20
C VAL A 232 10.15 14.48 2.17
N GLU A 233 10.98 14.53 1.13
CA GLU A 233 11.05 13.49 0.11
C GLU A 233 11.95 12.33 0.57
N ILE A 234 11.46 11.10 0.47
CA ILE A 234 12.23 9.89 0.76
C ILE A 234 12.22 8.94 -0.43
N LEU A 235 13.25 8.11 -0.51
CA LEU A 235 13.35 7.01 -1.46
C LEU A 235 13.07 5.69 -0.74
N ALA A 236 11.92 5.10 -1.00
CA ALA A 236 11.46 3.87 -0.33
C ALA A 236 12.26 2.63 -0.77
N SER A 237 11.96 1.48 -0.16
CA SER A 237 12.74 0.25 -0.27
C SER A 237 12.84 -0.30 -1.69
N ARG A 238 11.79 -0.14 -2.51
CA ARG A 238 11.77 -0.44 -3.95
C ARG A 238 11.71 0.82 -4.79
N GLN A 239 12.41 1.86 -4.33
CA GLN A 239 12.69 3.09 -5.08
C GLN A 239 11.42 3.91 -5.42
N VAL A 240 10.30 3.68 -4.74
CA VAL A 240 9.17 4.62 -4.83
C VAL A 240 9.55 5.91 -4.10
N LYS A 241 9.45 7.05 -4.78
CA LYS A 241 9.66 8.36 -4.15
C LYS A 241 8.37 8.81 -3.48
N LEU A 242 8.40 8.96 -2.16
CA LEU A 242 7.28 9.44 -1.36
C LEU A 242 7.61 10.80 -0.77
N GLU A 243 6.61 11.65 -0.63
CA GLU A 243 6.75 12.95 0.04
C GLU A 243 5.91 12.94 1.33
N ALA A 244 6.57 13.20 2.46
CA ALA A 244 5.95 13.38 3.76
C ALA A 244 5.13 14.67 3.84
N ASP A 245 4.32 14.82 4.88
CA ASP A 245 3.63 16.08 5.15
C ASP A 245 4.55 17.12 5.79
N MET A 246 5.52 16.67 6.60
CA MET A 246 6.47 17.51 7.31
C MET A 246 7.71 16.72 7.72
N LEU A 247 8.72 17.41 8.27
CA LEU A 247 9.86 16.77 8.91
C LEU A 247 9.51 16.27 10.31
N LEU A 248 10.23 15.26 10.80
CA LEU A 248 10.10 14.75 12.16
C LEU A 248 10.33 15.83 13.22
N ASP A 249 11.15 16.84 12.92
CA ASP A 249 11.44 17.98 13.80
C ASP A 249 10.22 18.84 14.11
N GLU A 250 9.32 18.95 13.14
CA GLU A 250 8.05 19.65 13.27
C GLU A 250 7.01 18.74 13.93
N ALA A 251 6.93 17.49 13.46
CA ALA A 251 6.04 16.48 14.00
C ALA A 251 6.25 16.23 15.51
N ALA A 252 7.51 16.24 15.97
CA ALA A 252 7.84 16.03 17.39
C ALA A 252 7.33 17.13 18.34
N ARG A 253 6.84 18.26 17.81
CA ARG A 253 6.21 19.34 18.59
C ARG A 253 4.71 19.10 18.80
N LEU A 254 4.15 18.07 18.18
CA LEU A 254 2.75 17.71 18.25
C LEU A 254 2.53 16.54 19.22
N SER A 255 1.28 16.37 19.67
CA SER A 255 0.83 15.19 20.41
C SER A 255 0.05 14.24 19.49
N TYR A 256 0.20 12.94 19.72
CA TYR A 256 -0.44 11.90 18.92
C TYR A 256 -1.25 10.95 19.81
N ASP A 257 -2.38 10.49 19.28
CA ASP A 257 -3.19 9.42 19.87
C ASP A 257 -2.59 8.07 19.54
N VAL A 258 -2.03 7.91 18.33
CA VAL A 258 -1.35 6.68 17.89
C VAL A 258 -0.05 7.01 17.16
N ILE A 259 1.01 6.21 17.38
CA ILE A 259 2.22 6.23 16.55
C ILE A 259 2.42 4.82 15.97
N VAL A 260 2.45 4.69 14.64
CA VAL A 260 2.69 3.39 13.99
C VAL A 260 3.82 3.44 12.98
N LEU A 261 4.71 2.45 13.06
CA LEU A 261 5.89 2.36 12.21
C LEU A 261 5.65 1.39 11.04
N PRO A 262 5.77 1.82 9.77
CA PRO A 262 5.97 0.88 8.67
C PRO A 262 7.32 0.16 8.83
N GLY A 263 7.55 -0.89 8.04
CA GLY A 263 8.79 -1.64 8.02
C GLY A 263 9.75 -1.21 6.92
N GLY A 264 10.35 -2.20 6.27
CA GLY A 264 11.50 -2.05 5.39
C GLY A 264 12.80 -2.04 6.20
N LEU A 265 13.82 -2.79 5.76
CA LEU A 265 15.05 -2.92 6.54
C LEU A 265 15.77 -1.59 6.74
N GLY A 266 15.91 -0.81 5.66
CA GLY A 266 16.52 0.52 5.71
C GLY A 266 15.70 1.49 6.56
N GLY A 267 14.39 1.52 6.35
CA GLY A 267 13.50 2.42 7.07
C GLY A 267 13.44 2.10 8.57
N ALA A 268 13.29 0.82 8.92
CA ALA A 268 13.31 0.38 10.31
C ALA A 268 14.65 0.68 11.01
N GLN A 269 15.77 0.56 10.30
CA GLN A 269 17.08 0.96 10.84
C GLN A 269 17.18 2.47 11.06
N ALA A 270 16.68 3.29 10.11
CA ALA A 270 16.61 4.73 10.25
C ALA A 270 15.73 5.14 11.45
N PHE A 271 14.57 4.49 11.62
CA PHE A 271 13.70 4.70 12.76
C PHE A 271 14.38 4.34 14.09
N ALA A 272 15.09 3.22 14.15
CA ALA A 272 15.82 2.78 15.34
C ALA A 272 16.96 3.73 15.73
N ASN A 273 17.58 4.39 14.75
CA ASN A 273 18.68 5.34 14.93
C ASN A 273 18.20 6.78 15.23
N SER A 274 16.92 7.08 15.00
CA SER A 274 16.35 8.39 15.32
C SER A 274 16.00 8.47 16.80
N GLU A 275 16.90 9.06 17.59
CA GLU A 275 16.65 9.30 19.02
C GLU A 275 15.34 10.05 19.27
N LYS A 276 15.02 11.01 18.40
CA LYS A 276 13.79 11.79 18.46
C LYS A 276 12.54 10.91 18.33
N LEU A 277 12.50 10.02 17.33
CA LEU A 277 11.37 9.11 17.13
C LEU A 277 11.28 8.08 18.27
N VAL A 278 12.41 7.51 18.69
CA VAL A 278 12.46 6.56 19.82
C VAL A 278 11.93 7.21 21.10
N ASN A 279 12.29 8.46 21.36
CA ASN A 279 11.78 9.20 22.52
C ASN A 279 10.27 9.47 22.44
N LEU A 280 9.71 9.71 21.25
CA LEU A 280 8.26 9.81 21.06
C LEU A 280 7.57 8.48 21.39
N LEU A 281 8.10 7.35 20.92
CA LEU A 281 7.55 6.02 21.19
C LEU A 281 7.61 5.65 22.68
N LYS A 282 8.72 5.96 23.36
CA LYS A 282 8.86 5.78 24.81
C LYS A 282 7.80 6.57 25.57
N LYS A 283 7.60 7.86 25.23
CA LYS A 283 6.53 8.68 25.80
C LYS A 283 5.13 8.10 25.54
N GLN A 284 4.90 7.57 24.33
CA GLN A 284 3.64 6.93 23.96
C GLN A 284 3.36 5.73 24.87
N ARG A 285 4.35 4.85 25.05
CA ARG A 285 4.29 3.69 25.94
C ARG A 285 4.10 4.09 27.41
N GLU A 286 4.89 5.04 27.92
CA GLU A 286 4.81 5.54 29.31
C GLU A 286 3.44 6.15 29.62
N SER A 287 2.84 6.82 28.64
CA SER A 287 1.50 7.42 28.77
C SER A 287 0.36 6.42 28.51
N ASN A 288 0.67 5.13 28.36
CA ASN A 288 -0.26 4.06 27.97
C ASN A 288 -1.08 4.39 26.71
N ARG A 289 -0.54 5.22 25.82
CA ARG A 289 -1.19 5.56 24.55
C ARG A 289 -0.88 4.49 23.50
N PRO A 290 -1.76 4.29 22.52
CA PRO A 290 -1.52 3.33 21.46
C PRO A 290 -0.25 3.59 20.64
N TYR A 291 0.47 2.52 20.31
CA TYR A 291 1.58 2.52 19.36
C TYR A 291 1.69 1.16 18.67
N GLY A 292 2.45 1.11 17.58
CA GLY A 292 2.61 -0.14 16.86
C GLY A 292 3.67 -0.13 15.79
N ALA A 293 3.91 -1.30 15.22
CA ALA A 293 4.86 -1.47 14.14
C ALA A 293 4.54 -2.70 13.29
N ILE A 294 4.90 -2.66 12.01
CA ILE A 294 4.76 -3.79 11.09
C ILE A 294 6.12 -4.24 10.56
N CYS A 295 6.21 -5.52 10.16
CA CYS A 295 7.33 -6.07 9.41
C CYS A 295 8.63 -6.10 10.21
N ALA A 296 9.67 -5.36 9.79
CA ALA A 296 10.96 -5.33 10.47
C ALA A 296 10.95 -4.45 11.71
N SER A 297 10.06 -3.45 11.79
CA SER A 297 10.05 -2.44 12.84
C SER A 297 9.75 -2.97 14.25
N PRO A 298 8.89 -4.00 14.47
CA PRO A 298 8.78 -4.64 15.78
C PRO A 298 10.12 -5.15 16.30
N ALA A 299 10.88 -5.85 15.45
CA ALA A 299 12.15 -6.48 15.83
C ALA A 299 13.34 -5.53 15.87
N LEU A 300 13.36 -4.50 15.03
CA LEU A 300 14.49 -3.58 14.90
C LEU A 300 14.32 -2.28 15.69
N VAL A 301 13.09 -1.87 15.95
CA VAL A 301 12.78 -0.63 16.69
C VAL A 301 12.17 -0.96 18.05
N LEU A 302 11.08 -1.74 18.09
CA LEU A 302 10.36 -1.90 19.36
C LEU A 302 11.10 -2.80 20.36
N GLU A 303 11.59 -3.96 19.92
CA GLU A 303 12.30 -4.92 20.77
C GLU A 303 13.56 -4.30 21.41
N PRO A 304 14.53 -3.74 20.65
CA PRO A 304 15.81 -3.31 21.22
C PRO A 304 15.68 -2.09 22.13
N HIS A 305 14.63 -1.28 21.95
CA HIS A 305 14.33 -0.11 22.78
C HIS A 305 13.43 -0.44 23.98
N GLY A 306 13.18 -1.72 24.26
CA GLY A 306 12.40 -2.18 25.41
C GLY A 306 10.90 -1.91 25.28
N LEU A 307 10.44 -1.50 24.10
CA LEU A 307 9.04 -1.19 23.82
C LEU A 307 8.17 -2.45 23.67
N LEU A 308 8.76 -3.66 23.66
CA LEU A 308 8.00 -4.93 23.71
C LEU A 308 8.04 -5.63 25.08
N LYS A 309 8.72 -5.06 26.09
CA LYS A 309 8.83 -5.71 27.40
C LYS A 309 7.44 -5.95 28.02
N GLY A 310 7.12 -7.22 28.29
CA GLY A 310 5.85 -7.65 28.88
C GLY A 310 4.66 -7.63 27.91
N LYS A 311 4.91 -7.56 26.60
CA LYS A 311 3.89 -7.55 25.55
C LYS A 311 4.11 -8.71 24.60
N LYS A 312 3.01 -9.21 24.03
CA LYS A 312 3.03 -10.14 22.90
C LYS A 312 3.03 -9.38 21.58
N ALA A 313 3.82 -9.85 20.63
CA ALA A 313 3.98 -9.20 19.35
C ALA A 313 4.17 -10.22 18.22
N THR A 314 4.00 -9.73 17.00
CA THR A 314 4.38 -10.40 15.77
C THR A 314 5.32 -9.51 14.96
N ALA A 315 6.01 -10.09 13.98
CA ALA A 315 6.97 -9.41 13.13
C ALA A 315 7.07 -10.09 11.77
N PHE A 316 7.90 -9.55 10.89
CA PHE A 316 8.27 -10.23 9.64
C PHE A 316 8.81 -11.62 9.93
N PRO A 317 8.44 -12.67 9.16
CA PRO A 317 8.85 -14.04 9.46
C PRO A 317 10.36 -14.21 9.67
N ALA A 318 11.18 -13.58 8.81
CA ALA A 318 12.64 -13.63 8.93
C ALA A 318 13.22 -12.80 10.10
N MET A 319 12.39 -12.03 10.79
CA MET A 319 12.73 -11.22 11.97
C MET A 319 12.11 -11.74 13.27
N ALA A 320 11.22 -12.75 13.20
CA ALA A 320 10.52 -13.29 14.37
C ALA A 320 11.50 -13.80 15.44
N ASN A 321 12.62 -14.38 15.02
CA ASN A 321 13.68 -14.88 15.92
C ASN A 321 14.39 -13.79 16.73
N LYS A 322 14.22 -12.51 16.38
CA LYS A 322 14.75 -11.38 17.14
C LYS A 322 13.82 -10.92 18.26
N LEU A 323 12.57 -11.38 18.28
CA LEU A 323 11.66 -11.13 19.39
C LEU A 323 12.05 -12.01 20.57
N SER A 324 12.08 -11.44 21.78
CA SER A 324 12.31 -12.22 23.00
C SER A 324 11.16 -13.18 23.30
N ASP A 325 9.95 -12.83 22.87
CA ASP A 325 8.74 -13.64 22.98
C ASP A 325 8.15 -13.92 21.60
N GLN A 326 8.19 -15.19 21.19
CA GLN A 326 7.75 -15.64 19.86
C GLN A 326 6.37 -16.29 19.90
N SER A 327 5.67 -16.28 21.04
CA SER A 327 4.44 -17.07 21.21
C SER A 327 3.29 -16.64 20.29
N GLU A 328 3.33 -15.42 19.76
CA GLU A 328 2.32 -14.89 18.84
C GLU A 328 2.89 -14.51 17.46
N ALA A 329 4.13 -14.91 17.15
CA ALA A 329 4.87 -14.47 15.96
C ALA A 329 4.28 -14.93 14.61
N GLU A 330 3.37 -15.91 14.63
CA GLU A 330 2.70 -16.42 13.43
C GLU A 330 1.39 -15.69 13.11
N ASN A 331 0.81 -14.97 14.07
CA ASN A 331 -0.43 -14.22 13.85
C ASN A 331 -0.19 -13.04 12.89
N ARG A 332 -1.14 -12.81 11.99
CA ARG A 332 -1.08 -11.75 10.97
C ARG A 332 -1.11 -10.35 11.59
N VAL A 333 -1.96 -10.16 12.61
CA VAL A 333 -2.06 -8.95 13.42
C VAL A 333 -2.24 -9.34 14.89
N VAL A 334 -1.45 -8.74 15.76
CA VAL A 334 -1.53 -8.92 17.23
C VAL A 334 -1.78 -7.56 17.87
N VAL A 335 -2.80 -7.49 18.72
CA VAL A 335 -3.07 -6.36 19.62
C VAL A 335 -2.86 -6.85 21.05
N ASP A 336 -1.94 -6.24 21.80
CA ASP A 336 -1.75 -6.49 23.24
C ASP A 336 -1.91 -5.16 24.00
N GLY A 337 -3.12 -4.92 24.50
CA GLY A 337 -3.51 -3.65 25.11
C GLY A 337 -3.34 -2.47 24.16
N ASN A 338 -2.36 -1.59 24.44
CA ASN A 338 -2.04 -0.41 23.64
C ASN A 338 -0.98 -0.66 22.55
N LEU A 339 -0.48 -1.89 22.39
CA LEU A 339 0.45 -2.26 21.33
C LEU A 339 -0.31 -2.95 20.18
N ILE A 340 -0.04 -2.55 18.94
CA ILE A 340 -0.44 -3.32 17.75
C ILE A 340 0.78 -3.68 16.89
N THR A 341 0.88 -4.92 16.44
CA THR A 341 1.96 -5.37 15.54
C THR A 341 1.46 -6.24 14.40
N SER A 342 2.23 -6.31 13.31
CA SER A 342 1.88 -7.11 12.13
C SER A 342 3.11 -7.59 11.35
N ARG A 343 2.92 -8.48 10.38
CA ARG A 343 3.99 -9.29 9.79
C ARG A 343 4.66 -8.71 8.54
N GLY A 344 3.95 -8.11 7.59
CA GLY A 344 4.57 -7.71 6.33
C GLY A 344 3.60 -7.08 5.36
N PRO A 345 4.01 -6.87 4.09
CA PRO A 345 3.21 -6.09 3.15
C PRO A 345 1.78 -6.61 3.01
N GLY A 346 1.60 -7.91 2.84
CA GLY A 346 0.31 -8.58 2.69
C GLY A 346 -0.56 -8.63 3.94
N THR A 347 -0.07 -8.19 5.10
CA THR A 347 -0.88 -7.99 6.32
C THR A 347 -1.15 -6.51 6.62
N SER A 348 -0.66 -5.58 5.80
CA SER A 348 -0.75 -4.14 6.07
C SER A 348 -2.17 -3.59 6.06
N MET A 349 -3.04 -4.09 5.18
CA MET A 349 -4.45 -3.67 5.19
C MET A 349 -5.14 -4.11 6.48
N GLU A 350 -4.89 -5.35 6.92
CA GLU A 350 -5.43 -5.89 8.18
C GLU A 350 -4.87 -5.13 9.38
N PHE A 351 -3.58 -4.77 9.36
CA PHE A 351 -2.96 -3.95 10.40
C PHE A 351 -3.62 -2.58 10.52
N ALA A 352 -3.80 -1.88 9.39
CA ALA A 352 -4.45 -0.58 9.36
C ALA A 352 -5.93 -0.67 9.76
N LEU A 353 -6.65 -1.69 9.30
CA LEU A 353 -8.03 -1.95 9.70
C LEU A 353 -8.16 -2.30 11.19
N GLY A 354 -7.18 -2.96 11.78
CA GLY A 354 -7.15 -3.18 13.22
C GLY A 354 -7.02 -1.89 14.02
N ILE A 355 -6.24 -0.93 13.54
CA ILE A 355 -6.20 0.42 14.12
C ILE A 355 -7.56 1.11 13.97
N VAL A 356 -8.20 0.99 12.80
CA VAL A 356 -9.56 1.53 12.58
C VAL A 356 -10.56 0.88 13.52
N GLU A 357 -10.51 -0.43 13.71
CA GLU A 357 -11.40 -1.17 14.63
C GLU A 357 -11.23 -0.69 16.07
N LYS A 358 -10.00 -0.46 16.53
CA LYS A 358 -9.73 0.04 17.89
C LYS A 358 -10.19 1.48 18.10
N LEU A 359 -10.14 2.34 17.09
CA LEU A 359 -10.50 3.77 17.20
C LEU A 359 -11.98 4.02 16.88
N PHE A 360 -12.49 3.45 15.80
CA PHE A 360 -13.80 3.77 15.23
C PHE A 360 -14.81 2.62 15.31
N GLY A 361 -14.40 1.46 15.83
CA GLY A 361 -15.24 0.27 15.97
C GLY A 361 -15.18 -0.66 14.76
N ARG A 362 -15.49 -1.94 15.03
CA ARG A 362 -15.42 -3.04 14.04
C ARG A 362 -16.30 -2.81 12.82
N GLU A 363 -17.50 -2.25 13.01
CA GLU A 363 -18.42 -1.96 11.90
C GLU A 363 -17.78 -1.04 10.86
N LYS A 364 -17.13 0.05 11.30
CA LYS A 364 -16.46 0.98 10.38
C LYS A 364 -15.31 0.31 9.64
N ALA A 365 -14.55 -0.53 10.34
CA ALA A 365 -13.45 -1.27 9.73
C ALA A 365 -13.95 -2.26 8.67
N LEU A 366 -15.03 -3.00 8.93
CA LEU A 366 -15.64 -3.91 7.95
C LEU A 366 -16.25 -3.18 6.74
N GLU A 367 -16.87 -2.01 6.95
CA GLU A 367 -17.34 -1.15 5.86
C GLU A 367 -16.17 -0.78 4.93
N LEU A 368 -15.06 -0.29 5.49
CA LEU A 368 -13.88 0.05 4.71
C LEU A 368 -13.30 -1.17 3.98
N ALA A 369 -13.14 -2.30 4.67
CA ALA A 369 -12.65 -3.54 4.06
C ALA A 369 -13.49 -3.94 2.83
N LYS A 370 -14.82 -3.89 2.95
CA LYS A 370 -15.75 -4.15 1.84
C LYS A 370 -15.57 -3.18 0.68
N THR A 371 -15.44 -1.88 0.94
CA THR A 371 -15.20 -0.90 -0.14
C THR A 371 -13.86 -1.09 -0.85
N MET A 372 -12.88 -1.66 -0.16
CA MET A 372 -11.57 -1.95 -0.73
C MET A 372 -11.52 -3.32 -1.43
N LEU A 373 -12.55 -4.16 -1.30
CA LEU A 373 -12.59 -5.54 -1.82
C LEU A 373 -11.53 -6.45 -1.18
N LEU A 374 -11.26 -6.23 0.12
CA LEU A 374 -10.31 -7.03 0.90
C LEU A 374 -10.85 -8.43 1.25
#